data_AF-A0A7Y2DJZ4-F1
#
_entry.id   AF-A0A7Y2DJZ4-F1
#
_cell.length_a   1.000
_cell.length_b   1.000
_cell.length_c   1.000
_cell.angle_alpha   90.00
_cell.angle_beta   90.00
_cell.angle_gamma   90.00
#
_symmetry.space_group_name_H-M   'P 1'
#
loop_
_entity.id
_entity.type
_entity.pdbx_description
1 polymer ?
#
loop_
_entity_poly.entity_id
_entity_poly.type
_entity_poly.pdbx_seq_one_letter_code
_entity_poly.pdbx_strand_id
1 'polypeptide(L)' 'WSSGKTVYQGASAYSSLTVLNNGNIGLFFEKDGYQKNVFVQFSLQWLTNNLDELKNPE' A
#
# COMPACT_ATOMS: atom_id res chain seq x y z
N TRP A 1 -13.40 -3.73 -7.62
CA TRP A 1 -13.05 -3.93 -6.20
C TRP A 1 -12.83 -5.41 -5.97
N SER A 2 -11.64 -5.80 -5.48
CA SER A 2 -11.32 -7.18 -5.08
C SER A 2 -11.49 -7.35 -3.56
N SER A 3 -11.21 -8.55 -3.03
CA SER A 3 -11.16 -8.79 -1.58
C SER A 3 -10.03 -8.05 -0.85
N GLY A 4 -9.12 -7.41 -1.58
CA GLY A 4 -7.94 -6.76 -1.02
C GLY A 4 -6.86 -7.74 -0.55
N LYS A 5 -5.78 -7.18 -0.01
CA LYS A 5 -4.64 -7.91 0.56
C LYS A 5 -4.23 -7.24 1.88
N THR A 6 -4.04 -8.02 2.93
CA THR A 6 -3.69 -7.48 4.25
C THR A 6 -2.22 -7.07 4.30
N VAL A 7 -1.97 -5.81 4.65
CA VAL A 7 -0.61 -5.27 4.86
C VAL A 7 -0.19 -5.33 6.33
N TYR A 8 -1.15 -5.23 7.26
CA TYR A 8 -0.93 -5.34 8.69
C TYR A 8 -2.13 -5.97 9.39
N GLN A 9 -1.89 -6.93 10.28
CA GLN A 9 -2.94 -7.68 11.01
C GLN A 9 -3.35 -7.00 12.33
N GLY A 10 -2.52 -6.07 12.84
CA GLY A 10 -2.76 -5.40 14.12
C GLY A 10 -3.69 -4.19 13.98
N ALA A 11 -3.96 -3.53 15.11
CA ALA A 11 -4.76 -2.31 15.15
C ALA A 11 -4.17 -1.23 14.24
N SER A 12 -4.98 -0.76 13.29
CA SER A 12 -4.63 0.26 12.30
C SER A 12 -5.77 1.25 12.13
N ALA A 13 -5.44 2.50 11.79
CA ALA A 13 -6.42 3.57 11.59
C ALA A 13 -6.19 4.32 10.27
N TYR A 14 -5.96 5.64 10.32
CA TYR A 14 -5.85 6.45 9.10
C TYR A 14 -4.68 6.00 8.22
N SER A 15 -4.87 6.14 6.91
CA SER A 15 -3.86 5.84 5.91
C SER A 15 -3.90 6.79 4.72
N SER A 16 -2.76 6.90 4.04
CA SER A 16 -2.61 7.60 2.76
C SER A 16 -1.70 6.79 1.85
N LEU A 17 -2.06 6.76 0.56
CA LEU A 17 -1.34 6.03 -0.48
C LEU A 17 -0.81 6.99 -1.53
N THR A 18 0.36 6.68 -2.07
CA THR A 18 0.94 7.39 -3.22
C THR A 18 1.69 6.44 -4.14
N VAL A 19 1.86 6.83 -5.39
CA VAL A 19 2.77 6.16 -6.33
C VAL A 19 4.16 6.76 -6.16
N LEU A 20 5.17 5.91 -5.98
CA LEU A 20 6.56 6.31 -5.84
C LEU A 20 7.25 6.36 -7.20
N ASN A 21 8.40 7.04 -7.29
CA ASN A 21 9.15 7.20 -8.54
C ASN A 21 9.57 5.88 -9.20
N ASN A 22 9.68 4.79 -8.44
CA ASN A 22 9.98 3.44 -8.94
C ASN A 22 8.72 2.64 -9.36
N GLY A 23 7.55 3.28 -9.38
CA GLY A 23 6.26 2.64 -9.70
C GLY A 23 5.65 1.81 -8.56
N ASN A 24 6.32 1.69 -7.42
CA ASN A 24 5.74 1.02 -6.26
C ASN A 24 4.71 1.90 -5.56
N ILE A 25 3.90 1.25 -4.73
CA ILE A 25 2.89 1.89 -3.90
C ILE A 25 3.52 2.16 -2.54
N GLY A 26 3.54 3.44 -2.14
CA GLY A 26 3.86 3.86 -0.80
C GLY A 26 2.61 3.96 0.05
N LEU A 27 2.61 3.35 1.23
CA LEU A 27 1.54 3.40 2.22
C LEU A 27 2.06 3.98 3.53
N PHE A 28 1.48 5.11 3.93
CA PHE A 28 1.66 5.69 5.25
C PHE A 28 0.41 5.44 6.10
N PHE A 29 0.56 4.89 7.31
CA PHE A 29 -0.59 4.60 8.18
C PHE A 29 -0.28 4.59 9.67
N GLU A 30 -1.33 4.82 10.47
CA GLU A 30 -1.34 4.73 11.92
C GLU A 30 -1.46 3.27 12.39
N LYS A 31 -0.67 2.86 13.39
CA LYS A 31 -0.78 1.52 14.01
C LYS A 31 -0.52 1.50 15.50
N ASP A 32 -0.84 0.35 16.11
CA ASP A 32 -0.58 0.02 17.52
C ASP A 32 -1.20 1.01 18.51
N GLY A 33 -2.46 1.40 18.25
CA GLY A 33 -3.21 2.33 19.09
C GLY A 33 -2.73 3.77 18.97
N TYR A 34 -2.51 4.25 17.74
CA TYR A 34 -2.05 5.62 17.43
C TYR A 34 -0.64 5.97 17.95
N GLN A 35 0.13 4.97 18.38
CA GLN A 35 1.48 5.18 18.92
C GLN A 35 2.54 5.27 17.84
N LYS A 36 2.23 4.80 16.62
CA LYS A 36 3.19 4.75 15.51
C LYS A 36 2.54 5.17 14.21
N ASN A 37 3.28 5.97 13.46
CA ASN A 37 3.04 6.31 12.08
C ASN A 37 4.16 5.67 11.24
N VAL A 38 3.81 4.73 10.38
CA VAL A 38 4.81 3.96 9.61
C VAL A 38 4.60 4.13 8.13
N PHE A 39 5.71 4.02 7.39
CA PHE A 39 5.72 3.95 5.94
C PHE A 39 6.14 2.55 5.51
N VAL A 40 5.38 1.95 4.59
CA VAL A 40 5.72 0.69 3.93
C VAL A 40 5.59 0.85 2.42
N GLN A 41 6.30 0.01 1.68
CA GLN A 41 6.31 0.00 0.22
C GLN A 41 6.04 -1.42 -0.29
N PHE A 42 5.19 -1.55 -1.31
CA PHE A 42 4.97 -2.80 -2.03
C PHE A 42 4.69 -2.54 -3.51
N SER A 43 4.90 -3.55 -4.36
CA SER A 43 4.69 -3.41 -5.80
C SER A 43 3.24 -3.66 -6.19
N LEU A 44 2.82 -3.12 -7.35
CA LEU A 44 1.51 -3.42 -7.93
C LEU A 44 1.40 -4.92 -8.24
N GLN A 45 2.47 -5.52 -8.76
CA GLN A 45 2.54 -6.95 -9.04
C GLN A 45 2.25 -7.80 -7.79
N TRP A 46 2.82 -7.43 -6.63
CA TRP A 46 2.51 -8.12 -5.38
C TRP A 46 1.05 -7.93 -4.98
N LEU A 47 0.50 -6.72 -5.10
CA LEU A 47 -0.88 -6.44 -4.73
C LEU A 47 -1.88 -7.25 -5.58
N THR A 48 -1.59 -7.39 -6.88
CA THR A 48 -2.53 -7.91 -7.87
C THR A 48 -2.20 -9.33 -8.33
N ASN A 49 -1.20 -9.97 -7.73
CA ASN A 49 -0.68 -11.29 -8.14
C ASN A 49 -0.26 -11.32 -9.62
N ASN A 50 0.45 -10.28 -10.07
CA ASN A 50 0.91 -10.06 -11.46
C ASN A 50 -0.21 -9.90 -12.50
N LEU A 51 -1.45 -9.64 -12.08
CA LEU A 51 -2.56 -9.43 -13.02
C LEU A 51 -2.58 -8.02 -13.62
N ASP A 52 -1.98 -7.04 -12.93
CA ASP A 52 -1.95 -5.64 -13.35
C ASP A 52 -0.52 -5.13 -13.50
N GLU A 53 -0.34 -4.17 -14.40
CA GLU A 53 0.91 -3.46 -14.67
C GLU A 53 0.66 -1.95 -14.70
N LEU A 54 1.58 -1.18 -14.11
CA LEU A 54 1.50 0.28 -14.14
C LEU A 54 1.86 0.75 -15.55
N LYS A 55 0.87 1.29 -16.25
CA LYS A 55 1.09 1.93 -17.55
C LYS A 55 1.49 3.38 -17.31
N ASN A 56 2.54 3.84 -17.99
CA ASN A 56 2.83 5.28 -18.04
C ASN A 56 1.63 5.99 -18.70
N PRO A 57 1.07 7.03 -18.09
CA PRO A 57 0.08 7.85 -18.77
C PRO A 57 0.76 8.52 -19.98
N GLU A 58 0.11 8.43 -21.14
CA GLU A 58 0.47 9.22 -22.34
C GLU A 58 0.33 10.72 -22.08
#